data_AF-A0A9P0ZDC0-F1
#
_entry.id   AF-A0A9P0ZDC0-F1
#
_cell.length_a   1.000
_cell.length_b   1.000
_cell.length_c   1.000
_cell.angle_alpha   90.00
_cell.angle_beta   90.00
_cell.angle_gamma   90.00
#
_symmetry.space_group_name_H-M   'P 1'
#
loop_
_entity.id
_entity.type
_entity.pdbx_description
1 polymer ?
#
loop_
_entity_poly.entity_id
_entity_poly.type
_entity_poly.pdbx_seq_one_letter_code
_entity_poly.pdbx_strand_id
1 'polypeptide(L)'
;MAQKEAQGIAEKRSGRRGLGSVIGSSAAACACALLSIKGIGGTAFSWLWELGFVACFCTKLSDTVSSEIGKAYGKTTYLVTTLKVVPRGTEGAVSVEGTFAGLFASILLASVACITGQINRHEVAICVLASQIANFGESLIGATFQGKEGFGWLSNDAVNVINISMGSILAILLQLIVLHTGHT
;
A
#
# COMPACT_ATOMS: atom_id res chain seq x y z
N MET A 1 -0.94 -10.28 -19.01
CA MET A 1 -1.28 -11.66 -18.60
C MET A 1 -0.38 -12.67 -19.30
N ALA A 2 -0.43 -12.79 -20.63
CA ALA A 2 0.37 -13.75 -21.41
C ALA A 2 1.90 -13.68 -21.19
N GLN A 3 2.49 -12.48 -21.07
CA GLN A 3 3.92 -12.33 -20.76
C GLN A 3 4.32 -12.81 -19.35
N LYS A 4 3.43 -12.72 -18.35
CA LYS A 4 3.73 -13.14 -16.97
C LYS A 4 3.66 -14.65 -16.81
N GLU A 5 2.72 -15.30 -17.49
CA GLU A 5 2.61 -16.76 -17.55
C GLU A 5 3.80 -17.37 -18.31
N ALA A 6 4.19 -16.76 -19.44
CA ALA A 6 5.35 -17.21 -20.21
C ALA A 6 6.68 -17.10 -19.45
N GLN A 7 6.79 -16.17 -18.49
CA GLN A 7 8.00 -15.98 -17.69
C GLN A 7 7.96 -16.74 -16.34
N GLY A 8 6.90 -17.52 -16.05
CA GLY A 8 6.77 -18.26 -14.79
C GLY A 8 6.58 -17.37 -13.54
N ILE A 9 6.31 -16.08 -13.75
CA ILE A 9 6.15 -15.05 -12.71
C ILE A 9 4.67 -14.78 -12.40
N ALA A 10 3.78 -15.53 -13.03
CA ALA A 10 2.37 -15.49 -12.72
C ALA A 10 2.15 -16.01 -11.29
N GLU A 11 1.37 -15.29 -10.49
CA GLU A 11 0.88 -15.80 -9.20
C GLU A 11 0.27 -17.20 -9.39
N LYS A 12 0.33 -18.02 -8.33
CA LYS A 12 -0.11 -19.43 -8.28
C LYS A 12 -1.55 -19.72 -8.77
N ARG A 13 -2.32 -18.72 -9.21
CA ARG A 13 -3.69 -18.82 -9.78
C ARG A 13 -3.86 -18.08 -11.12
N SER A 14 -2.99 -18.30 -12.10
CA SER A 14 -3.17 -17.80 -13.49
C SER A 14 -3.50 -16.29 -13.59
N GLY A 15 -2.83 -15.46 -12.78
CA GLY A 15 -2.98 -14.01 -12.84
C GLY A 15 -4.34 -13.44 -12.38
N ARG A 16 -5.20 -14.23 -11.73
CA ARG A 16 -6.42 -13.71 -11.07
C ARG A 16 -6.14 -13.38 -9.61
N ARG A 17 -6.09 -12.07 -9.28
CA ARG A 17 -6.19 -11.59 -7.89
C ARG A 17 -7.44 -12.20 -7.25
N GLY A 18 -7.31 -12.82 -6.08
CA GLY A 18 -8.45 -13.40 -5.39
C GLY A 18 -9.45 -12.28 -5.03
N LEU A 19 -10.76 -12.57 -5.10
CA LEU A 19 -11.79 -11.67 -4.58
C LEU A 19 -11.49 -11.22 -3.13
N GLY A 20 -10.77 -12.05 -2.36
CA GLY A 20 -10.33 -11.74 -1.00
C GLY A 20 -9.44 -10.49 -0.90
N SER A 21 -8.53 -10.24 -1.85
CA SER A 21 -7.75 -8.99 -1.85
C SER A 21 -8.65 -7.80 -2.11
N VAL A 22 -9.51 -7.85 -3.13
CA VAL A 22 -10.41 -6.75 -3.46
C VAL A 22 -11.33 -6.43 -2.28
N ILE A 23 -11.96 -7.45 -1.69
CA ILE A 23 -12.89 -7.29 -0.58
C ILE A 23 -12.19 -6.79 0.68
N GLY A 24 -11.01 -7.34 1.04
CA GLY A 24 -10.29 -6.91 2.23
C GLY A 24 -9.69 -5.51 2.09
N SER A 25 -9.15 -5.17 0.92
CA SER A 25 -8.65 -3.83 0.60
C SER A 25 -9.77 -2.78 0.60
N SER A 26 -10.93 -3.12 0.01
CA SER A 26 -12.11 -2.26 0.03
C SER A 26 -12.74 -2.20 1.41
N ALA A 27 -12.63 -3.24 2.25
CA ALA A 27 -13.19 -3.25 3.60
C ALA A 27 -12.52 -2.20 4.50
N ALA A 28 -11.21 -2.01 4.42
CA ALA A 28 -10.51 -0.96 5.18
C ALA A 28 -11.00 0.45 4.77
N ALA A 29 -11.09 0.70 3.47
CA ALA A 29 -11.63 1.97 2.95
C ALA A 29 -13.11 2.17 3.28
N CYS A 30 -13.94 1.12 3.16
CA CYS A 30 -15.35 1.12 3.53
C CYS A 30 -15.54 1.33 5.03
N ALA A 31 -14.70 0.74 5.88
CA ALA A 31 -14.74 0.96 7.31
C ALA A 31 -14.45 2.43 7.63
N CYS A 32 -13.39 3.01 7.04
CA CYS A 32 -13.10 4.44 7.21
C CYS A 32 -14.25 5.33 6.72
N ALA A 33 -14.82 5.03 5.55
CA ALA A 33 -15.97 5.76 5.01
C ALA A 33 -17.22 5.64 5.92
N LEU A 34 -17.53 4.44 6.41
CA LEU A 34 -18.66 4.21 7.31
C LEU A 34 -18.46 4.89 8.66
N LEU A 35 -17.24 4.89 9.21
CA LEU A 35 -16.90 5.58 10.45
C LEU A 35 -17.03 7.11 10.29
N SER A 36 -16.61 7.65 9.13
CA SER A 36 -16.81 9.05 8.77
C SER A 36 -18.31 9.40 8.69
N ILE A 37 -19.10 8.62 7.95
CA ILE A 37 -20.55 8.84 7.77
C ILE A 37 -21.32 8.69 9.09
N LYS A 38 -20.92 7.74 9.95
CA LYS A 38 -21.51 7.54 11.28
C LYS A 38 -21.10 8.61 12.30
N GLY A 39 -20.14 9.49 11.96
CA GLY A 39 -19.68 10.56 12.84
C GLY A 39 -19.05 10.05 14.14
N ILE A 40 -18.49 8.85 14.14
CA ILE A 40 -17.88 8.26 15.34
C ILE A 40 -16.59 9.06 15.65
N GLY A 41 -16.62 9.78 16.77
CA GLY A 41 -15.58 10.74 17.17
C GLY A 41 -15.94 12.21 16.95
N GLY A 42 -17.08 12.53 16.34
CA GLY A 42 -17.54 13.89 16.05
C GLY A 42 -16.98 14.45 14.72
N THR A 43 -17.43 15.65 14.34
CA THR A 43 -17.02 16.34 13.09
C THR A 43 -15.52 16.58 13.00
N ALA A 44 -14.85 16.68 14.16
CA ALA A 44 -13.41 16.82 14.28
C ALA A 44 -12.62 15.53 13.96
N PHE A 45 -13.27 14.37 13.79
CA PHE A 45 -12.61 13.13 13.36
C PHE A 45 -12.99 12.71 11.93
N SER A 46 -14.06 13.26 11.35
CA SER A 46 -14.48 12.95 9.97
C SER A 46 -13.37 13.19 8.93
N TRP A 47 -12.60 14.27 9.09
CA TRP A 47 -11.47 14.58 8.20
C TRP A 47 -10.29 13.60 8.36
N LEU A 48 -10.04 13.06 9.56
CA LEU A 48 -9.04 12.01 9.79
C LEU A 48 -9.43 10.70 9.08
N TRP A 49 -10.73 10.39 9.05
CA TRP A 49 -11.25 9.23 8.33
C TRP A 49 -11.17 9.41 6.80
N GLU A 50 -11.37 10.62 6.29
CA GLU A 50 -11.14 10.96 4.88
C GLU A 50 -9.66 10.82 4.50
N LEU A 51 -8.75 11.29 5.35
CA LEU A 51 -7.31 11.09 5.19
C LEU A 51 -6.97 9.60 5.12
N GLY A 52 -7.49 8.80 6.05
CA GLY A 52 -7.29 7.34 6.06
C GLY A 52 -7.82 6.66 4.79
N PHE A 53 -8.98 7.11 4.30
CA PHE A 53 -9.54 6.65 3.04
C PHE A 53 -8.60 6.95 1.86
N VAL A 54 -8.14 8.19 1.71
CA VAL A 54 -7.21 8.58 0.63
C VAL A 54 -5.89 7.80 0.75
N ALA A 55 -5.38 7.63 1.97
CA ALA A 55 -4.16 6.85 2.22
C ALA A 55 -4.31 5.38 1.83
N CYS A 56 -5.47 4.76 2.04
CA CYS A 56 -5.76 3.39 1.57
C CYS A 56 -5.57 3.27 0.05
N PHE A 57 -6.17 4.19 -0.71
CA PHE A 57 -6.06 4.18 -2.16
C PHE A 57 -4.65 4.50 -2.65
N CYS A 58 -3.96 5.45 -2.00
CA CYS A 58 -2.57 5.79 -2.32
C CYS A 58 -1.66 4.57 -2.11
N THR A 59 -1.84 3.86 -0.99
CA THR A 59 -1.06 2.65 -0.65
C THR A 59 -1.31 1.56 -1.69
N LYS A 60 -2.59 1.23 -1.97
CA LYS A 60 -2.94 0.19 -2.94
C LYS A 60 -2.42 0.49 -4.34
N LEU A 61 -2.57 1.73 -4.79
CA LEU A 61 -2.13 2.15 -6.11
C LEU A 61 -0.60 2.10 -6.20
N SER A 62 0.09 2.61 -5.17
CA SER A 62 1.55 2.60 -5.10
C SER A 62 2.13 1.19 -5.10
N ASP A 63 1.59 0.28 -4.29
CA ASP A 63 1.99 -1.14 -4.29
C ASP A 63 1.75 -1.80 -5.65
N THR A 64 0.58 -1.60 -6.23
CA THR A 64 0.24 -2.19 -7.54
C THR A 64 1.14 -1.66 -8.64
N VAL A 65 1.34 -0.34 -8.73
CA VAL A 65 2.22 0.23 -9.77
C VAL A 65 3.67 -0.19 -9.54
N SER A 66 4.13 -0.19 -8.29
CA SER A 66 5.49 -0.61 -7.94
C SER A 66 5.78 -2.05 -8.35
N SER A 67 4.88 -2.97 -8.00
CA SER A 67 5.04 -4.39 -8.31
C SER A 67 4.89 -4.69 -9.81
N GLU A 68 3.96 -4.04 -10.51
CA GLU A 68 3.77 -4.21 -11.95
C GLU A 68 4.94 -3.66 -12.77
N ILE A 69 5.37 -2.43 -12.47
CA ILE A 69 6.52 -1.80 -13.14
C ILE A 69 7.81 -2.52 -12.76
N GLY A 70 7.96 -2.94 -11.51
CA GLY A 70 9.13 -3.72 -11.09
C GLY A 70 9.24 -5.07 -11.78
N LYS A 71 8.12 -5.78 -11.98
CA LYS A 71 8.09 -7.05 -12.74
C LYS A 71 8.38 -6.83 -14.23
N ALA A 72 7.78 -5.80 -14.84
CA ALA A 72 7.93 -5.52 -16.27
C ALA A 72 9.31 -4.95 -16.62
N TYR A 73 9.78 -3.96 -15.88
CA TYR A 73 10.93 -3.12 -16.24
C TYR A 73 12.12 -3.23 -15.26
N GLY A 74 11.95 -3.77 -14.06
CA GLY A 74 12.98 -3.72 -13.01
C GLY A 74 14.26 -4.46 -13.37
N LYS A 75 15.34 -3.75 -13.71
CA LYS A 75 16.59 -4.38 -14.18
C LYS A 75 17.23 -5.27 -13.12
N THR A 76 17.16 -4.85 -11.87
CA THR A 76 17.69 -5.59 -10.72
C THR A 76 16.69 -5.53 -9.57
N THR A 77 16.30 -6.71 -9.09
CA THR A 77 15.40 -6.88 -7.95
C THR A 77 16.19 -7.37 -6.74
N TYR A 78 15.95 -6.74 -5.59
CA TYR A 78 16.65 -7.02 -4.34
C TYR A 78 15.66 -7.52 -3.30
N LEU A 79 16.06 -8.49 -2.49
CA LEU A 79 15.26 -8.90 -1.34
C LEU A 79 15.46 -7.91 -0.19
N VAL A 80 14.38 -7.33 0.34
CA VAL A 80 14.49 -6.25 1.35
C VAL A 80 15.25 -6.68 2.61
N THR A 81 15.16 -7.95 3.00
CA THR A 81 15.78 -8.48 4.22
C THR A 81 17.28 -8.72 4.10
N THR A 82 17.75 -9.18 2.93
CA THR A 82 19.15 -9.62 2.73
C THR A 82 19.92 -8.75 1.74
N LEU A 83 19.24 -7.83 1.05
CA LEU A 83 19.76 -7.02 -0.05
C LEU A 83 20.43 -7.84 -1.17
N LYS A 84 20.13 -9.14 -1.23
CA LYS A 84 20.62 -10.02 -2.29
C LYS A 84 19.79 -9.83 -3.54
N VAL A 85 20.44 -9.91 -4.68
CA VAL A 85 19.77 -9.92 -5.99
C VAL A 85 18.99 -11.22 -6.12
N VAL A 86 17.69 -11.10 -6.35
CA VAL A 86 16.76 -12.23 -6.51
C VAL A 86 16.03 -12.13 -7.85
N PRO A 87 15.53 -13.24 -8.40
CA PRO A 87 14.73 -13.21 -9.63
C PRO A 87 13.50 -12.31 -9.51
N ARG A 88 13.10 -11.71 -10.62
CA ARG A 88 11.90 -10.86 -10.70
C ARG A 88 10.67 -11.63 -10.24
N GLY A 89 9.83 -10.97 -9.44
CA GLY A 89 8.59 -11.54 -8.90
C GLY A 89 8.77 -12.53 -7.75
N THR A 90 9.97 -12.59 -7.15
CA THR A 90 10.14 -13.17 -5.82
C THR A 90 9.34 -12.36 -4.80
N GLU A 91 8.62 -13.04 -3.90
CA GLU A 91 7.84 -12.38 -2.84
C GLU A 91 8.74 -11.52 -1.94
N GLY A 92 8.33 -10.27 -1.71
CA GLY A 92 9.12 -9.28 -0.96
C GLY A 92 10.35 -8.74 -1.68
N ALA A 93 10.51 -9.01 -2.98
CA ALA A 93 11.54 -8.40 -3.79
C ALA A 93 11.13 -6.99 -4.26
N VAL A 94 12.07 -6.05 -4.18
CA VAL A 94 11.87 -4.65 -4.56
C VAL A 94 12.86 -4.29 -5.68
N SER A 95 12.40 -3.47 -6.63
CA SER A 95 13.25 -2.90 -7.69
C SER A 95 13.23 -1.38 -7.59
N VAL A 96 14.32 -0.76 -8.03
CA VAL A 96 14.44 0.71 -8.01
C VAL A 96 13.37 1.34 -8.90
N GLU A 97 13.20 0.81 -10.11
CA GLU A 97 12.22 1.29 -11.08
C GLU A 97 10.78 1.16 -10.56
N GLY A 98 10.47 0.02 -9.91
CA GLY A 98 9.19 -0.19 -9.25
C GLY A 98 8.95 0.82 -8.13
N THR A 99 9.92 1.01 -7.22
CA THR A 99 9.80 1.96 -6.11
C THR A 99 9.55 3.39 -6.61
N PHE A 100 10.28 3.85 -7.62
CA PHE A 100 10.05 5.18 -8.19
C PHE A 100 8.67 5.31 -8.85
N ALA A 101 8.23 4.29 -9.59
CA ALA A 101 6.91 4.31 -10.20
C ALA A 101 5.78 4.29 -9.15
N GLY A 102 5.94 3.50 -8.09
CA GLY A 102 5.01 3.47 -6.96
C GLY A 102 4.95 4.81 -6.21
N LEU A 103 6.09 5.45 -5.98
CA LEU A 103 6.16 6.78 -5.38
C LEU A 103 5.47 7.83 -6.24
N PHE A 104 5.71 7.80 -7.56
CA PHE A 104 5.04 8.73 -8.47
C PHE A 104 3.52 8.51 -8.50
N ALA A 105 3.08 7.25 -8.44
CA ALA A 105 1.66 6.91 -8.41
C ALA A 105 0.95 7.41 -7.14
N SER A 106 1.57 7.29 -5.96
CA SER A 106 0.99 7.84 -4.72
C SER A 106 0.96 9.36 -4.73
N ILE A 107 2.01 10.03 -5.22
CA ILE A 107 2.04 11.50 -5.36
C ILE A 107 0.92 11.99 -6.27
N LEU A 108 0.75 11.36 -7.44
CA LEU A 108 -0.31 11.72 -8.38
C LEU A 108 -1.69 11.60 -7.73
N LEU A 109 -1.97 10.47 -7.08
CA LEU A 109 -3.29 10.24 -6.49
C LEU A 109 -3.57 11.18 -5.31
N ALA A 110 -2.59 11.39 -4.43
CA ALA A 110 -2.71 12.32 -3.33
C ALA A 110 -2.87 13.77 -3.82
N SER A 111 -2.21 14.15 -4.92
CA SER A 111 -2.37 15.46 -5.53
C SER A 111 -3.78 15.65 -6.10
N VAL A 112 -4.34 14.63 -6.76
CA VAL A 112 -5.73 14.65 -7.22
C VAL A 112 -6.69 14.82 -6.05
N ALA A 113 -6.49 14.06 -4.96
CA ALA A 113 -7.31 14.18 -3.75
C ALA A 113 -7.21 15.59 -3.12
N CYS A 114 -6.06 16.25 -3.22
CA CYS A 114 -5.90 17.62 -2.77
C CYS A 114 -6.64 18.63 -3.66
N ILE A 115 -6.56 18.47 -4.98
CA ILE A 115 -7.26 19.34 -5.95
C ILE A 115 -8.78 19.21 -5.83
N THR A 116 -9.29 18.01 -5.55
CA THR A 116 -10.73 17.76 -5.31
C THR A 116 -11.19 18.18 -3.92
N GLY A 117 -10.30 18.70 -3.07
CA GLY A 117 -10.62 19.19 -1.74
C GLY A 117 -10.89 18.10 -0.70
N GLN A 118 -10.47 16.85 -0.96
CA GLN A 118 -10.61 15.75 0.00
C GLN A 118 -9.54 15.80 1.09
N ILE A 119 -8.35 16.34 0.77
CA ILE A 119 -7.25 16.51 1.72
C ILE A 119 -6.53 17.85 1.50
N ASN A 120 -5.86 18.34 2.54
CA ASN A 120 -5.03 19.53 2.50
C ASN A 120 -3.64 19.25 1.91
N ARG A 121 -2.90 20.34 1.60
CA ARG A 121 -1.55 20.24 1.01
C ARG A 121 -0.55 19.50 1.89
N HIS A 122 -0.63 19.68 3.22
CA HIS A 122 0.28 19.00 4.16
C HIS A 122 -0.04 17.51 4.27
N GLU A 123 -1.32 17.14 4.14
CA GLU A 123 -1.81 15.75 4.16
C GLU A 123 -1.35 14.94 2.96
N VAL A 124 -1.07 15.60 1.81
CA VAL A 124 -0.47 14.95 0.64
C VAL A 124 0.85 14.28 1.02
N ALA A 125 1.73 15.00 1.72
CA ALA A 125 3.02 14.46 2.14
C ALA A 125 2.83 13.29 3.11
N ILE A 126 1.86 13.38 4.02
CA ILE A 126 1.55 12.33 4.99
C ILE A 126 1.05 11.07 4.29
N CYS A 127 0.11 11.19 3.34
CA CYS A 127 -0.39 10.07 2.55
C CYS A 127 0.73 9.37 1.77
N VAL A 128 1.60 10.13 1.12
CA VAL A 128 2.72 9.59 0.34
C VAL A 128 3.71 8.86 1.25
N LEU A 129 4.11 9.48 2.37
CA LEU A 129 5.03 8.86 3.33
C LEU A 129 4.44 7.60 3.95
N ALA A 130 3.19 7.65 4.41
CA ALA A 130 2.50 6.51 5.00
C ALA A 130 2.40 5.34 4.00
N SER A 131 2.05 5.63 2.74
CA SER A 131 1.98 4.63 1.66
C SER A 131 3.34 3.97 1.43
N GLN A 132 4.42 4.76 1.44
CA GLN A 132 5.76 4.24 1.16
C GLN A 132 6.30 3.38 2.30
N ILE A 133 6.04 3.77 3.55
CA ILE A 133 6.36 2.97 4.75
C ILE A 133 5.56 1.67 4.73
N ALA A 134 4.27 1.73 4.40
CA ALA A 134 3.41 0.55 4.33
C ALA A 134 3.89 -0.44 3.27
N ASN A 135 4.18 0.02 2.05
CA ASN A 135 4.70 -0.84 0.96
C ASN A 135 6.05 -1.48 1.30
N PHE A 136 6.90 -0.75 2.03
CA PHE A 136 8.15 -1.32 2.53
C PHE A 136 7.89 -2.39 3.60
N GLY A 137 6.94 -2.15 4.50
CA GLY A 137 6.46 -3.13 5.47
C GLY A 137 5.89 -4.39 4.81
N GLU A 138 5.11 -4.24 3.75
CA GLU A 138 4.62 -5.36 2.94
C GLU A 138 5.77 -6.20 2.39
N SER A 139 6.77 -5.54 1.82
CA SER A 139 7.94 -6.21 1.24
C SER A 139 8.76 -6.94 2.30
N LEU A 140 8.88 -6.38 3.51
CA LEU A 140 9.49 -7.04 4.67
C LEU A 140 8.71 -8.27 5.11
N ILE A 141 7.38 -8.16 5.21
CA ILE A 141 6.50 -9.28 5.60
C ILE A 141 6.60 -10.39 4.56
N GLY A 142 6.55 -10.05 3.27
CA GLY A 142 6.72 -10.99 2.17
C GLY A 142 8.06 -11.71 2.23
N ALA A 143 9.16 -10.96 2.33
CA ALA A 143 10.51 -11.53 2.37
C ALA A 143 10.79 -12.37 3.63
N THR A 144 10.09 -12.10 4.74
CA THR A 144 10.35 -12.75 6.03
C THR A 144 9.45 -13.95 6.30
N PHE A 145 8.18 -13.88 5.90
CA PHE A 145 7.15 -14.82 6.33
C PHE A 145 6.47 -15.57 5.19
N GLN A 146 6.35 -15.01 3.98
CA GLN A 146 5.70 -15.73 2.88
C GLN A 146 6.55 -16.92 2.43
N GLY A 147 5.96 -18.12 2.43
CA GLY A 147 6.62 -19.36 2.06
C GLY A 147 7.35 -20.09 3.20
N LYS A 148 7.31 -19.59 4.44
CA LYS A 148 7.79 -20.32 5.63
C LYS A 148 6.74 -21.29 6.17
N GLU A 149 7.20 -22.42 6.70
CA GLU A 149 6.36 -23.36 7.44
C GLU A 149 5.68 -22.66 8.63
N GLY A 150 4.36 -22.87 8.79
CA GLY A 150 3.53 -22.21 9.80
C GLY A 150 2.80 -20.94 9.32
N PHE A 151 3.23 -20.31 8.23
CA PHE A 151 2.60 -19.10 7.67
C PHE A 151 1.82 -19.35 6.38
N GLY A 152 1.29 -20.57 6.19
CA GLY A 152 0.51 -20.93 4.99
C GLY A 152 -0.77 -20.11 4.77
N TRP A 153 -1.28 -19.44 5.81
CA TRP A 153 -2.41 -18.52 5.73
C TRP A 153 -2.04 -17.13 5.19
N LEU A 154 -0.73 -16.79 5.19
CA LEU A 154 -0.21 -15.49 4.79
C LEU A 154 -0.05 -15.42 3.26
N SER A 155 -1.18 -15.44 2.56
CA SER A 155 -1.23 -15.30 1.10
C SER A 155 -0.85 -13.88 0.65
N ASN A 156 -0.57 -13.70 -0.64
CA ASN A 156 -0.35 -12.37 -1.22
C ASN A 156 -1.56 -11.44 -0.97
N ASP A 157 -2.78 -11.97 -1.09
CA ASP A 157 -4.00 -11.25 -0.77
C ASP A 157 -4.03 -10.76 0.69
N ALA A 158 -3.67 -11.62 1.65
CA ALA A 158 -3.67 -11.26 3.08
C ALA A 158 -2.63 -10.17 3.41
N VAL A 159 -1.43 -10.30 2.85
CA VAL A 159 -0.35 -9.33 3.02
C VAL A 159 -0.72 -7.97 2.43
N ASN A 160 -1.43 -7.94 1.30
CA ASN A 160 -1.90 -6.70 0.70
C ASN A 160 -2.99 -6.01 1.54
N VAL A 161 -3.88 -6.78 2.17
CA VAL A 161 -4.87 -6.24 3.13
C VAL A 161 -4.16 -5.60 4.33
N ILE A 162 -3.12 -6.26 4.86
CA ILE A 162 -2.30 -5.73 5.95
C ILE A 162 -1.61 -4.44 5.50
N ASN A 163 -1.02 -4.41 4.30
CA ASN A 163 -0.34 -3.23 3.76
C ASN A 163 -1.25 -2.00 3.72
N ILE A 164 -2.44 -2.12 3.10
CA ILE A 164 -3.37 -1.00 2.98
C ILE A 164 -3.85 -0.52 4.35
N SER A 165 -4.12 -1.46 5.26
CA SER A 165 -4.50 -1.14 6.63
C SER A 165 -3.39 -0.38 7.36
N MET A 166 -2.13 -0.81 7.19
CA MET A 166 -0.96 -0.10 7.70
C MET A 166 -0.87 1.30 7.12
N GLY A 167 -1.05 1.48 5.80
CA GLY A 167 -1.01 2.78 5.15
C GLY A 167 -2.04 3.76 5.71
N SER A 168 -3.28 3.30 5.91
CA SER A 168 -4.33 4.11 6.54
C SER A 168 -4.02 4.48 7.98
N ILE A 169 -3.62 3.50 8.79
CA ILE A 169 -3.34 3.70 10.22
C ILE A 169 -2.14 4.65 10.38
N LEU A 170 -1.08 4.46 9.60
CA LEU A 170 0.10 5.32 9.62
C LEU A 170 -0.24 6.75 9.23
N ALA A 171 -1.07 6.96 8.21
CA ALA A 171 -1.48 8.31 7.81
C ALA A 171 -2.23 9.03 8.95
N ILE A 172 -3.19 8.33 9.59
CA ILE A 172 -3.94 8.87 10.74
C ILE A 172 -2.99 9.18 11.91
N LEU A 173 -2.10 8.25 12.26
CA LEU A 173 -1.16 8.43 13.37
C LEU A 173 -0.19 9.59 13.12
N LEU A 174 0.37 9.69 11.91
CA LEU A 174 1.26 10.79 11.52
C LEU A 174 0.54 12.14 11.61
N GLN A 175 -0.72 12.20 11.14
CA GLN A 175 -1.52 13.41 11.25
C GLN A 175 -1.80 13.78 12.71
N LEU A 176 -2.15 12.81 13.56
CA LEU A 176 -2.35 13.06 14.99
C LEU A 176 -1.08 13.60 15.67
N ILE A 177 0.09 13.08 15.30
CA ILE A 177 1.38 13.59 15.80
C ILE A 177 1.59 15.04 15.35
N VAL A 178 1.34 15.36 14.09
CA VAL A 178 1.48 16.72 13.54
C VAL A 178 0.54 17.71 14.24
N LEU A 179 -0.70 17.31 14.52
CA LEU A 179 -1.63 18.13 15.29
C LEU A 179 -1.14 18.37 16.72
N HIS A 180 -0.55 17.35 17.35
CA HIS A 180 -0.06 17.46 18.71
C HIS A 180 1.16 18.38 18.82
N THR A 181 2.08 18.32 17.87
CA THR A 181 3.27 19.18 17.82
C THR A 181 2.99 20.60 17.34
N GLY A 182 1.90 20.85 16.61
CA GLY A 182 1.47 22.20 16.23
C GLY A 182 0.88 23.02 17.38
N HIS A 183 0.60 22.40 18.52
CA HIS A 183 0.01 23.03 19.72
C HIS A 183 1.00 23.26 20.87
N THR A 184 2.30 23.02 20.64
CA THR A 184 3.41 23.31 21.57
C THR A 184 4.28 24.44 21.04
#